data_AF-A0A1B7VGB0-F1
#
_entry.id   AF-A0A1B7VGB0-F1
#
_cell.length_a   1.000
_cell.length_b   1.000
_cell.length_c   1.000
_cell.angle_alpha   90.00
_cell.angle_beta   90.00
_cell.angle_gamma   90.00
#
_symmetry.space_group_name_H-M   'P 1'
#
loop_
_entity.id
_entity.type
_entity.pdbx_description
1 polymer ?
#
loop_
_entity_poly.entity_id
_entity_poly.type
_entity_poly.pdbx_seq_one_letter_code
_entity_poly.pdbx_strand_id
1 'polypeptide(L)'
;TSMMLAQGIWTSFKSTSDYLNSSPLFKTQLSGPKNAVRHHWGLPLIHGGKSEEFWSNYILICSPSKVQEVLKNESRVYMPLINTPEEVVIAGETQACQRVIETLKCDAFSTSINHVIHCEPMQSEYDELVKVNTLPTQANSSTIFYSAAEYLPINIDSHLIGKNIAKALCQQLDFPRLVNHVYNDNIRIFIEVGVGSNCSRWISEILKDKEHLTVSLNRRGVDDHTSIIKALAKLFSHRIELDLSPLYSSSNTKINQDTACKNQSLLQNNSLLNYEQKIKSIPNYQSLNNNNARLTKAHSFLLQSRQRSLQQLSLFLQQQLEFYKKMIIQIEK
;
A
#
# COMPACT_ATOMS: atom_id res chain seq x y z
N THR A 1 9.92 -2.02 -8.52
CA THR A 1 10.77 -0.92 -9.05
C THR A 1 10.92 0.22 -8.05
N SER A 2 9.84 0.89 -7.60
CA SER A 2 9.93 2.05 -6.68
C SER A 2 10.68 1.79 -5.38
N MET A 3 10.53 0.61 -4.79
CA MET A 3 11.29 0.18 -3.61
C MET A 3 12.81 0.21 -3.83
N MET A 4 13.30 -0.21 -5.01
CA MET A 4 14.73 -0.23 -5.31
C MET A 4 15.31 1.19 -5.37
N LEU A 5 14.53 2.14 -5.92
CA LEU A 5 14.92 3.55 -5.94
C LEU A 5 14.90 4.16 -4.54
N ALA A 6 13.83 3.93 -3.77
CA ALA A 6 13.66 4.51 -2.44
C ALA A 6 14.70 4.01 -1.43
N GLN A 7 15.16 2.76 -1.56
CA GLN A 7 16.20 2.17 -0.72
C GLN A 7 17.63 2.46 -1.24
N GLY A 8 17.79 3.33 -2.24
CA GLY A 8 19.10 3.69 -2.80
C GLY A 8 19.80 2.55 -3.55
N ILE A 9 19.11 1.44 -3.84
CA ILE A 9 19.68 0.33 -4.62
C ILE A 9 19.90 0.78 -6.06
N TRP A 10 18.90 1.41 -6.68
CA TRP A 10 19.02 1.99 -8.01
C TRP A 10 19.43 3.45 -7.94
N THR A 11 20.50 3.81 -8.66
CA THR A 11 21.10 5.15 -8.62
C THR A 11 20.70 6.05 -9.77
N SER A 12 20.03 5.51 -10.79
CA SER A 12 19.50 6.28 -11.92
C SER A 12 18.19 5.70 -12.39
N PHE A 13 17.15 6.53 -12.43
CA PHE A 13 15.84 6.19 -13.00
C PHE A 13 15.41 7.14 -14.13
N LYS A 14 16.08 8.29 -14.27
CA LYS A 14 15.68 9.34 -15.23
C LYS A 14 15.83 8.88 -16.68
N SER A 15 16.98 8.28 -17.02
CA SER A 15 17.21 7.70 -18.34
C SER A 15 16.25 6.55 -18.68
N THR A 16 15.84 5.78 -17.67
CA THR A 16 14.86 4.71 -17.81
C THR A 16 13.46 5.27 -18.09
N SER A 17 13.05 6.32 -17.40
CA SER A 17 11.73 6.95 -17.62
C SER A 17 11.58 7.47 -19.05
N ASP A 18 12.60 8.10 -19.60
CA ASP A 18 12.59 8.61 -20.98
C ASP A 18 12.54 7.47 -22.00
N TYR A 19 13.26 6.38 -21.74
CA TYR A 19 13.20 5.16 -22.54
C TYR A 19 11.82 4.49 -22.47
N LEU A 20 11.23 4.36 -21.28
CA LEU A 20 9.90 3.78 -21.09
C LEU A 20 8.81 4.57 -21.83
N ASN A 21 8.91 5.90 -21.80
CA ASN A 21 7.98 6.80 -22.50
C ASN A 21 8.15 6.77 -24.03
N SER A 22 9.30 6.36 -24.54
CA SER A 22 9.56 6.25 -25.99
C SER A 22 9.32 4.84 -26.53
N SER A 23 9.52 3.80 -25.71
CA SER A 23 9.43 2.39 -26.09
C SER A 23 8.04 1.95 -26.56
N PRO A 24 7.94 1.07 -27.59
CA PRO A 24 6.70 0.42 -27.99
C PRO A 24 6.07 -0.42 -26.87
N LEU A 25 6.86 -0.88 -25.89
CA LEU A 25 6.43 -1.77 -24.82
C LEU A 25 5.15 -1.29 -24.12
N PHE A 26 5.12 -0.02 -23.69
CA PHE A 26 3.99 0.56 -22.97
C PHE A 26 3.05 1.41 -23.85
N LYS A 27 3.23 1.38 -25.18
CA LYS A 27 2.37 2.09 -26.14
C LYS A 27 1.52 1.16 -26.99
N THR A 28 2.11 0.06 -27.43
CA THR A 28 1.50 -0.86 -28.39
C THR A 28 1.55 -2.32 -27.95
N GLN A 29 2.57 -2.75 -27.21
CA GLN A 29 2.71 -4.15 -26.82
C GLN A 29 1.79 -4.52 -25.65
N LEU A 30 1.88 -3.78 -24.53
CA LEU A 30 1.14 -4.04 -23.29
C LEU A 30 -0.08 -3.14 -23.09
N SER A 31 -0.20 -2.09 -23.89
CA SER A 31 -1.28 -1.10 -23.84
C SER A 31 -1.75 -0.76 -25.27
N GLY A 32 -2.78 0.09 -25.38
CA GLY A 32 -3.37 0.45 -26.67
C GLY A 32 -3.85 -0.80 -27.42
N PRO A 33 -3.28 -1.13 -28.60
CA PRO A 33 -3.65 -2.33 -29.36
C PRO A 33 -3.29 -3.66 -28.70
N LYS A 34 -2.44 -3.69 -27.66
CA LYS A 34 -2.04 -4.90 -26.91
C LYS A 34 -1.48 -6.01 -27.82
N ASN A 35 -0.49 -5.66 -28.64
CA ASN A 35 0.10 -6.54 -29.64
C ASN A 35 0.74 -7.80 -29.05
N ALA A 36 1.22 -7.78 -27.80
CA ALA A 36 1.71 -8.97 -27.11
C ALA A 36 0.59 -10.02 -26.95
N VAL A 37 -0.61 -9.58 -26.56
CA VAL A 37 -1.80 -10.44 -26.48
C VAL A 37 -2.24 -10.91 -27.86
N ARG A 38 -2.29 -10.00 -28.84
CA ARG A 38 -2.66 -10.36 -30.21
C ARG A 38 -1.72 -11.43 -30.77
N HIS A 39 -0.42 -11.25 -30.61
CA HIS A 39 0.58 -12.23 -31.02
C HIS A 39 0.36 -13.58 -30.34
N HIS A 40 0.19 -13.59 -29.02
CA HIS A 40 -0.04 -14.80 -28.24
C HIS A 40 -1.32 -15.55 -28.65
N TRP A 41 -2.38 -14.82 -29.06
CA TRP A 41 -3.64 -15.41 -29.53
C TRP A 41 -3.70 -15.65 -31.05
N GLY A 42 -2.62 -15.40 -31.79
CA GLY A 42 -2.60 -15.53 -33.26
C GLY A 42 -3.47 -14.52 -34.01
N LEU A 43 -3.74 -13.36 -33.39
CA LEU A 43 -4.51 -12.27 -34.00
C LEU A 43 -3.59 -11.32 -34.80
N PRO A 44 -4.13 -10.63 -35.84
CA PRO A 44 -3.39 -9.61 -36.57
C PRO A 44 -2.89 -8.49 -35.66
N LEU A 45 -1.63 -8.09 -35.84
CA LEU A 45 -1.01 -6.97 -35.15
C LEU A 45 -1.54 -5.63 -35.68
N ILE A 46 -1.61 -4.63 -34.81
CA ILE A 46 -2.03 -3.27 -35.17
C ILE A 46 -0.87 -2.32 -34.95
N HIS A 47 -0.49 -1.59 -36.01
CA HIS A 47 0.64 -0.66 -36.00
C HIS A 47 0.23 0.81 -35.86
N GLY A 48 -1.07 1.13 -35.88
CA GLY A 48 -1.62 2.47 -35.67
C GLY A 48 -3.16 2.53 -35.76
N GLY A 49 -3.76 3.63 -35.27
CA GLY A 49 -5.22 3.83 -35.26
C GLY A 49 -5.91 3.48 -33.93
N LYS A 50 -7.21 3.80 -33.81
CA LYS A 50 -8.03 3.36 -32.68
C LYS A 50 -8.32 1.86 -32.84
N SER A 51 -7.83 1.04 -31.91
CA SER A 51 -8.27 -0.35 -31.76
C SER A 51 -9.48 -0.38 -30.84
N GLU A 52 -10.44 -1.26 -31.12
CA GLU A 52 -11.44 -1.64 -30.12
C GLU A 52 -10.74 -2.23 -28.90
N GLU A 53 -11.26 -1.90 -27.72
CA GLU A 53 -10.80 -2.46 -26.47
C GLU A 53 -11.42 -3.84 -26.30
N PHE A 54 -10.58 -4.87 -26.18
CA PHE A 54 -10.99 -6.27 -26.10
C PHE A 54 -10.52 -6.95 -24.81
N TRP A 55 -9.70 -6.26 -24.02
CA TRP A 55 -9.14 -6.78 -22.78
C TRP A 55 -9.81 -6.12 -21.58
N SER A 56 -10.04 -6.86 -20.51
CA SER A 56 -10.61 -6.33 -19.27
C SER A 56 -10.10 -7.06 -18.03
N ASN A 57 -9.96 -6.30 -16.94
CA ASN A 57 -9.46 -6.75 -15.65
C ASN A 57 -10.56 -6.63 -14.57
N TYR A 58 -10.82 -7.71 -13.84
CA TYR A 58 -11.83 -7.76 -12.77
C TYR A 58 -11.24 -8.30 -11.48
N ILE A 59 -11.58 -7.66 -10.36
CA ILE A 59 -11.38 -8.22 -9.01
C ILE A 59 -12.57 -9.12 -8.71
N LEU A 60 -12.32 -10.36 -8.33
CA LEU A 60 -13.33 -11.33 -7.90
C LEU A 60 -13.17 -11.63 -6.42
N ILE A 61 -14.29 -11.63 -5.69
CA ILE A 61 -14.34 -12.16 -4.32
C ILE A 61 -14.63 -13.66 -4.41
N CYS A 62 -13.60 -14.44 -4.66
CA CYS A 62 -13.68 -15.88 -4.87
C CYS A 62 -12.32 -16.55 -4.62
N SER A 63 -12.34 -17.77 -4.08
CA SER A 63 -11.13 -18.56 -3.87
C SER A 63 -10.39 -18.88 -5.18
N PRO A 64 -9.04 -18.82 -5.22
CA PRO A 64 -8.25 -19.12 -6.42
C PRO A 64 -8.55 -20.48 -7.05
N SER A 65 -8.81 -21.51 -6.25
CA SER A 65 -9.10 -22.87 -6.72
C SER A 65 -10.38 -22.94 -7.55
N LYS A 66 -11.47 -22.30 -7.09
CA LYS A 66 -12.73 -22.22 -7.85
C LYS A 66 -12.54 -21.48 -9.17
N VAL A 67 -11.80 -20.37 -9.16
CA VAL A 67 -11.51 -19.61 -10.37
C VAL A 67 -10.70 -20.46 -11.35
N GLN A 68 -9.65 -21.13 -10.87
CA GLN A 68 -8.81 -22.01 -11.68
C GLN A 68 -9.60 -23.13 -12.37
N GLU A 69 -10.59 -23.73 -11.70
CA GLU A 69 -11.45 -24.75 -12.31
C GLU A 69 -12.27 -24.19 -13.50
N VAL A 70 -12.82 -22.98 -13.37
CA VAL A 70 -13.58 -22.34 -14.46
C VAL A 70 -12.66 -21.93 -15.61
N LEU A 71 -11.45 -21.43 -15.30
CA LEU A 71 -10.46 -21.00 -16.31
C LEU A 71 -9.96 -22.13 -17.20
N LYS A 72 -10.08 -23.41 -16.80
CA LYS A 72 -9.78 -24.56 -17.67
C LYS A 72 -10.57 -24.54 -18.99
N ASN A 73 -11.75 -23.90 -18.99
CA ASN A 73 -12.63 -23.80 -20.15
C ASN A 73 -12.54 -22.42 -20.86
N GLU A 74 -11.72 -21.49 -20.37
CA GLU A 74 -11.64 -20.11 -20.86
C GLU A 74 -10.19 -19.72 -21.16
N SER A 75 -9.66 -20.22 -22.28
CA SER A 75 -8.24 -20.10 -22.65
C SER A 75 -7.72 -18.68 -22.89
N ARG A 76 -8.62 -17.69 -22.94
CA ARG A 76 -8.29 -16.26 -23.10
C ARG A 76 -8.45 -15.46 -21.81
N VAL A 77 -8.62 -16.14 -20.68
CA VAL A 77 -8.70 -15.52 -19.35
C VAL A 77 -7.60 -16.09 -18.47
N TYR A 78 -6.89 -15.19 -17.82
CA TYR A 78 -5.78 -15.47 -16.93
C TYR A 78 -6.13 -14.99 -15.53
N MET A 79 -5.46 -15.54 -14.52
CA MET A 79 -5.56 -15.08 -13.14
C MET A 79 -4.25 -14.38 -12.75
N PRO A 80 -4.02 -13.12 -13.15
CA PRO A 80 -2.75 -12.44 -12.93
C PRO A 80 -2.37 -12.28 -11.47
N LEU A 81 -3.35 -12.10 -10.57
CA LEU A 81 -3.07 -11.82 -9.15
C LEU A 81 -3.92 -12.72 -8.26
N ILE A 82 -3.29 -13.33 -7.27
CA ILE A 82 -3.94 -13.85 -6.08
C ILE A 82 -3.61 -12.86 -4.96
N ASN A 83 -4.61 -12.11 -4.49
CA ASN A 83 -4.42 -11.09 -3.46
C ASN A 83 -4.58 -11.70 -2.06
N THR A 84 -5.60 -12.54 -1.88
CA THR A 84 -5.89 -13.25 -0.63
C THR A 84 -6.45 -14.64 -0.93
N PRO A 85 -6.70 -15.50 0.09
CA PRO A 85 -7.39 -16.77 -0.13
C PRO A 85 -8.80 -16.67 -0.74
N GLU A 86 -9.43 -15.49 -0.72
CA GLU A 86 -10.81 -15.24 -1.20
C GLU A 86 -10.91 -14.03 -2.14
N GLU A 87 -9.78 -13.50 -2.62
CA GLU A 87 -9.74 -12.35 -3.53
C GLU A 87 -8.68 -12.57 -4.60
N VAL A 88 -9.10 -12.56 -5.86
CA VAL A 88 -8.23 -12.70 -7.02
C VAL A 88 -8.52 -11.63 -8.06
N VAL A 89 -7.60 -11.45 -8.99
CA VAL A 89 -7.86 -10.68 -10.23
C VAL A 89 -7.85 -11.64 -11.40
N ILE A 90 -8.87 -11.54 -12.24
CA ILE A 90 -8.87 -12.14 -13.59
C ILE A 90 -8.66 -11.06 -14.64
N ALA A 91 -8.02 -11.43 -15.74
CA ALA A 91 -7.72 -10.54 -16.85
C ALA A 91 -7.75 -11.32 -18.16
N GLY A 92 -8.32 -10.76 -19.21
CA GLY A 92 -8.50 -11.49 -20.45
C GLY A 92 -9.44 -10.83 -21.44
N GLU A 93 -9.89 -11.61 -22.42
CA GLU A 93 -10.94 -11.21 -23.35
C GLU A 93 -12.21 -10.80 -22.58
N THR A 94 -12.74 -9.61 -22.84
CA THR A 94 -13.85 -9.03 -22.06
C THR A 94 -15.06 -9.97 -21.93
N GLN A 95 -15.48 -10.59 -23.03
CA GLN A 95 -16.62 -11.52 -23.04
C GLN A 95 -16.32 -12.82 -22.30
N ALA A 96 -15.09 -13.32 -22.39
CA ALA A 96 -14.66 -14.50 -21.65
C ALA A 96 -14.62 -14.23 -20.14
N CYS A 97 -14.09 -13.09 -19.72
CA CYS A 97 -14.15 -12.66 -18.31
C CYS A 97 -15.59 -12.60 -17.79
N GLN A 98 -16.55 -12.11 -18.59
CA GLN A 98 -17.96 -12.09 -18.22
C GLN A 98 -18.54 -13.50 -18.01
N ARG A 99 -18.26 -14.44 -18.91
CA ARG A 99 -18.68 -15.85 -18.75
C ARG A 99 -18.10 -16.49 -17.49
N VAL A 100 -16.84 -16.20 -17.16
CA VAL A 100 -16.21 -16.65 -15.90
C VAL A 100 -16.99 -16.13 -14.69
N ILE A 101 -17.33 -14.83 -14.68
CA ILE A 101 -18.08 -14.19 -13.59
C ILE A 101 -19.50 -14.78 -13.46
N GLU A 102 -20.20 -14.95 -14.58
CA GLU A 102 -21.54 -15.55 -14.62
C GLU A 102 -21.56 -16.99 -14.12
N THR A 103 -20.51 -17.76 -14.46
CA THR A 103 -20.34 -19.15 -14.01
C THR A 103 -20.08 -19.23 -12.51
N LEU A 104 -19.19 -18.36 -11.99
CA LEU A 104 -18.82 -18.34 -10.58
C LEU A 104 -19.91 -17.76 -9.68
N LYS A 105 -20.75 -16.85 -10.20
CA LYS A 105 -21.79 -16.12 -9.44
C LYS A 105 -21.24 -15.45 -8.17
N CYS A 106 -20.02 -14.91 -8.27
CA CYS A 106 -19.36 -14.20 -7.18
C CYS A 106 -19.45 -12.68 -7.36
N ASP A 107 -19.14 -11.93 -6.29
CA ASP A 107 -18.96 -10.49 -6.41
C ASP A 107 -17.76 -10.18 -7.31
N ALA A 108 -17.96 -9.27 -8.26
CA ALA A 108 -16.98 -8.89 -9.26
C ALA A 108 -16.95 -7.38 -9.47
N PHE A 109 -15.76 -6.80 -9.53
CA PHE A 109 -15.55 -5.36 -9.70
C PHE A 109 -14.61 -5.09 -10.86
N SER A 110 -15.05 -4.29 -11.83
CA SER A 110 -14.18 -3.85 -12.92
C SER A 110 -13.10 -2.89 -12.39
N THR A 111 -11.91 -3.01 -12.95
CA THR A 111 -10.78 -2.13 -12.60
C THR A 111 -10.54 -1.10 -13.70
N SER A 112 -10.09 0.10 -13.32
CA SER A 112 -9.73 1.15 -14.29
C SER A 112 -8.37 0.94 -14.95
N ILE A 113 -7.55 0.02 -14.42
CA ILE A 113 -6.22 -0.30 -14.95
C ILE A 113 -6.37 -1.47 -15.90
N ASN A 114 -6.17 -1.21 -17.20
CA ASN A 114 -6.37 -2.19 -18.26
C ASN A 114 -5.07 -2.66 -18.93
N HIS A 115 -3.98 -2.70 -18.17
CA HIS A 115 -2.69 -3.17 -18.65
C HIS A 115 -2.61 -4.71 -18.60
N VAL A 116 -1.90 -5.26 -19.58
CA VAL A 116 -1.56 -6.69 -19.64
C VAL A 116 -0.32 -6.89 -18.77
N ILE A 117 -0.55 -7.30 -17.51
CA ILE A 117 0.50 -7.61 -16.54
C ILE A 117 0.23 -8.95 -15.83
N HIS A 118 1.30 -9.59 -15.37
CA HIS A 118 1.29 -10.84 -14.58
C HIS A 118 0.66 -12.04 -15.30
N CYS A 119 0.85 -12.15 -16.62
CA CYS A 119 0.27 -13.23 -17.42
C CYS A 119 1.13 -13.61 -18.63
N GLU A 120 0.90 -14.84 -19.11
CA GLU A 120 1.65 -15.48 -20.20
C GLU A 120 1.74 -14.66 -21.50
N PRO A 121 0.71 -13.90 -21.94
CA PRO A 121 0.82 -13.09 -23.15
C PRO A 121 1.99 -12.10 -23.17
N MET A 122 2.53 -11.74 -22.01
CA MET A 122 3.70 -10.86 -21.92
C MET A 122 5.02 -11.55 -22.24
N GLN A 123 5.04 -12.87 -22.38
CA GLN A 123 6.29 -13.62 -22.55
C GLN A 123 7.06 -13.18 -23.81
N SER A 124 6.38 -12.69 -24.85
CA SER A 124 7.03 -12.10 -26.03
C SER A 124 7.88 -10.87 -25.71
N GLU A 125 7.55 -10.16 -24.63
CA GLU A 125 8.21 -8.93 -24.19
C GLU A 125 9.26 -9.17 -23.10
N TYR A 126 9.52 -10.44 -22.72
CA TYR A 126 10.37 -10.78 -21.58
C TYR A 126 11.77 -10.15 -21.67
N ASP A 127 12.46 -10.28 -22.80
CA ASP A 127 13.83 -9.77 -22.96
C ASP A 127 13.88 -8.23 -22.88
N GLU A 128 12.88 -7.56 -23.44
CA GLU A 128 12.75 -6.11 -23.35
C GLU A 128 12.44 -5.68 -21.90
N LEU A 129 11.61 -6.43 -21.18
CA LEU A 129 11.35 -6.22 -19.76
C LEU A 129 12.61 -6.42 -18.91
N VAL A 130 13.46 -7.41 -19.22
CA VAL A 130 14.75 -7.60 -18.55
C VAL A 130 15.63 -6.38 -18.80
N LYS A 131 15.75 -5.95 -20.06
CA LYS A 131 16.58 -4.82 -20.46
C LYS A 131 16.20 -3.53 -19.72
N VAL A 132 14.92 -3.17 -19.69
CA VAL A 132 14.47 -1.92 -19.04
C VAL A 132 14.57 -1.93 -17.52
N ASN A 133 14.59 -3.13 -16.90
CA ASN A 133 14.69 -3.28 -15.45
C ASN A 133 16.10 -3.65 -14.97
N THR A 134 17.06 -3.84 -15.87
CA THR A 134 18.48 -4.04 -15.54
C THR A 134 19.14 -2.68 -15.39
N LEU A 135 19.02 -2.10 -14.19
CA LEU A 135 19.54 -0.77 -13.86
C LEU A 135 20.78 -0.87 -12.95
N PRO A 136 21.71 0.11 -13.01
CA PRO A 136 22.87 0.12 -12.13
C PRO A 136 22.48 0.01 -10.65
N THR A 137 23.17 -0.88 -9.93
CA THR A 137 22.93 -1.15 -8.51
C THR A 137 24.11 -0.76 -7.64
N GLN A 138 23.85 -0.30 -6.41
CA GLN A 138 24.87 -0.20 -5.36
C GLN A 138 24.70 -1.35 -4.35
N ALA A 139 25.81 -2.02 -4.02
CA ALA A 139 25.81 -3.31 -3.30
C ALA A 139 25.71 -3.18 -1.76
N ASN A 140 25.35 -2.01 -1.21
CA ASN A 140 25.55 -1.72 0.20
C ASN A 140 24.24 -1.64 0.99
N SER A 141 23.40 -2.67 0.90
CA SER A 141 22.19 -2.77 1.75
C SER A 141 22.24 -4.03 2.59
N SER A 142 22.02 -3.88 3.90
CA SER A 142 21.78 -4.98 4.83
C SER A 142 20.33 -5.48 4.79
N THR A 143 19.47 -4.85 3.99
CA THR A 143 18.07 -5.24 3.83
C THR A 143 17.96 -6.52 3.00
N ILE A 144 17.17 -7.47 3.48
CA ILE A 144 16.81 -8.68 2.72
C ILE A 144 15.66 -8.34 1.78
N PHE A 145 15.84 -8.59 0.49
CA PHE A 145 14.82 -8.38 -0.54
C PHE A 145 14.20 -9.71 -0.94
N TYR A 146 12.88 -9.81 -0.95
CA TYR A 146 12.18 -10.98 -1.48
C TYR A 146 11.72 -10.72 -2.90
N SER A 147 11.96 -11.68 -3.79
CA SER A 147 11.46 -11.66 -5.16
C SER A 147 9.98 -12.06 -5.18
N ALA A 148 9.16 -11.30 -5.89
CA ALA A 148 7.78 -11.68 -6.20
C ALA A 148 7.68 -12.72 -7.34
N ALA A 149 8.81 -13.05 -7.99
CA ALA A 149 8.87 -14.08 -9.02
C ALA A 149 9.17 -15.47 -8.44
N GLU A 150 10.17 -15.56 -7.54
CA GLU A 150 10.62 -16.82 -6.94
C GLU A 150 10.08 -17.03 -5.53
N TYR A 151 9.56 -15.98 -4.89
CA TYR A 151 9.12 -15.98 -3.49
C TYR A 151 10.24 -16.33 -2.50
N LEU A 152 11.47 -15.95 -2.85
CA LEU A 152 12.69 -16.20 -2.09
C LEU A 152 13.50 -14.91 -1.91
N PRO A 153 14.37 -14.84 -0.87
CA PRO A 153 15.39 -13.82 -0.76
C PRO A 153 16.27 -13.73 -2.01
N ILE A 154 16.70 -12.53 -2.38
CA ILE A 154 17.61 -12.28 -3.50
C ILE A 154 18.83 -11.50 -3.06
N ASN A 155 19.95 -11.80 -3.70
CA ASN A 155 21.13 -10.95 -3.65
C ASN A 155 20.89 -9.71 -4.52
N ILE A 156 21.47 -8.57 -4.12
CA ILE A 156 21.45 -7.36 -4.92
C ILE A 156 22.43 -7.51 -6.08
N ASP A 157 21.88 -7.85 -7.23
CA ASP A 157 22.57 -7.89 -8.53
C ASP A 157 21.66 -7.29 -9.60
N SER A 158 22.23 -6.43 -10.44
CA SER A 158 21.49 -5.67 -11.46
C SER A 158 20.73 -6.58 -12.43
N HIS A 159 21.39 -7.61 -12.95
CA HIS A 159 20.79 -8.54 -13.91
C HIS A 159 19.76 -9.44 -13.25
N LEU A 160 20.03 -9.92 -12.03
CA LEU A 160 19.08 -10.73 -11.27
C LEU A 160 17.80 -9.95 -10.96
N ILE A 161 17.91 -8.69 -10.56
CA ILE A 161 16.76 -7.82 -10.34
C ILE A 161 15.96 -7.63 -11.63
N GLY A 162 16.63 -7.34 -12.75
CA GLY A 162 15.99 -7.21 -14.07
C GLY A 162 15.21 -8.46 -14.48
N LYS A 163 15.85 -9.64 -14.36
CA LYS A 163 15.23 -10.96 -14.63
C LYS A 163 14.05 -11.23 -13.71
N ASN A 164 14.17 -10.99 -12.42
CA ASN A 164 13.09 -11.21 -11.46
C ASN A 164 11.89 -10.31 -11.71
N ILE A 165 12.10 -9.04 -12.05
CA ILE A 165 11.00 -8.13 -12.39
C ILE A 165 10.31 -8.59 -13.69
N ALA A 166 11.08 -8.91 -14.74
CA ALA A 166 10.51 -9.42 -15.99
C ALA A 166 9.71 -10.71 -15.77
N LYS A 167 10.28 -11.68 -15.03
CA LYS A 167 9.60 -12.93 -14.69
C LYS A 167 8.32 -12.68 -13.90
N ALA A 168 8.36 -11.84 -12.88
CA ALA A 168 7.17 -11.49 -12.10
C ALA A 168 6.07 -10.85 -12.96
N LEU A 169 6.44 -10.04 -13.96
CA LEU A 169 5.49 -9.44 -14.89
C LEU A 169 4.91 -10.46 -15.88
N CYS A 170 5.64 -11.51 -16.28
CA CYS A 170 5.14 -12.50 -17.24
C CYS A 170 4.37 -13.67 -16.61
N GLN A 171 4.21 -13.73 -15.29
CA GLN A 171 3.55 -14.84 -14.60
C GLN A 171 2.58 -14.36 -13.52
N GLN A 172 1.72 -15.28 -13.05
CA GLN A 172 0.83 -15.01 -11.92
C GLN A 172 1.60 -14.60 -10.67
N LEU A 173 1.12 -13.55 -10.01
CA LEU A 173 1.59 -13.09 -8.72
C LEU A 173 0.73 -13.69 -7.59
N ASP A 174 1.34 -14.51 -6.75
CA ASP A 174 0.73 -15.14 -5.58
C ASP A 174 1.19 -14.42 -4.30
N PHE A 175 0.43 -13.40 -3.92
CA PHE A 175 0.75 -12.61 -2.74
C PHE A 175 0.65 -13.42 -1.43
N PRO A 176 -0.36 -14.29 -1.23
CA PRO A 176 -0.39 -15.21 -0.08
C PRO A 176 0.86 -16.07 0.07
N ARG A 177 1.43 -16.59 -1.02
CA ARG A 177 2.68 -17.34 -0.98
C ARG A 177 3.83 -16.50 -0.45
N LEU A 178 4.00 -15.27 -0.96
CA LEU A 178 5.04 -14.35 -0.48
C LEU A 178 4.89 -14.05 1.01
N VAL A 179 3.69 -13.68 1.44
CA VAL A 179 3.40 -13.30 2.83
C VAL A 179 3.64 -14.46 3.78
N ASN A 180 3.19 -15.67 3.45
CA ASN A 180 3.43 -16.83 4.30
C ASN A 180 4.92 -17.21 4.37
N HIS A 181 5.68 -17.04 3.27
CA HIS A 181 7.13 -17.27 3.30
C HIS A 181 7.82 -16.30 4.27
N VAL A 182 7.59 -14.99 4.08
CA VAL A 182 8.15 -13.94 4.95
C VAL A 182 7.72 -14.12 6.41
N TYR A 183 6.48 -14.57 6.65
CA TYR A 183 6.03 -14.92 8.00
C TYR A 183 6.79 -16.10 8.61
N ASN A 184 7.07 -17.14 7.82
CA ASN A 184 7.84 -18.30 8.27
C ASN A 184 9.30 -17.91 8.59
N ASP A 185 9.82 -16.86 7.98
CA ASP A 185 11.12 -16.24 8.32
C ASP A 185 11.06 -15.35 9.58
N ASN A 186 10.06 -15.55 10.44
CA ASN A 186 9.84 -14.86 11.71
C ASN A 186 9.56 -13.36 11.61
N ILE A 187 9.18 -12.84 10.44
CA ILE A 187 8.70 -11.47 10.30
C ILE A 187 7.26 -11.37 10.81
N ARG A 188 7.00 -10.37 11.66
CA ARG A 188 5.69 -10.16 12.31
C ARG A 188 5.12 -8.76 12.09
N ILE A 189 5.93 -7.81 11.64
CA ILE A 189 5.53 -6.42 11.41
C ILE A 189 5.66 -6.11 9.92
N PHE A 190 4.57 -5.67 9.33
CA PHE A 190 4.43 -5.35 7.92
C PHE A 190 4.07 -3.87 7.78
N ILE A 191 4.95 -3.10 7.13
CA ILE A 191 4.75 -1.67 6.88
C ILE A 191 4.53 -1.47 5.38
N GLU A 192 3.34 -1.03 5.00
CA GLU A 192 2.96 -0.68 3.64
C GLU A 192 3.30 0.78 3.35
N VAL A 193 4.27 0.95 2.46
CA VAL A 193 4.72 2.25 1.94
C VAL A 193 4.18 2.41 0.52
N GLY A 194 2.88 2.68 0.41
CA GLY A 194 2.17 2.79 -0.85
C GLY A 194 0.81 3.45 -0.66
N VAL A 195 0.15 3.80 -1.77
CA VAL A 195 -1.14 4.50 -1.73
C VAL A 195 -2.24 3.59 -1.18
N GLY A 196 -2.95 4.07 -0.16
CA GLY A 196 -4.03 3.31 0.47
C GLY A 196 -3.54 2.20 1.39
N SER A 197 -4.35 1.15 1.54
CA SER A 197 -4.10 0.12 2.56
C SER A 197 -4.44 -1.29 2.06
N ASN A 198 -4.22 -1.54 0.77
CA ASN A 198 -4.61 -2.80 0.15
C ASN A 198 -3.71 -3.94 0.64
N CYS A 199 -2.39 -3.77 0.61
CA CYS A 199 -1.49 -4.83 1.06
C CYS A 199 -1.64 -5.09 2.56
N SER A 200 -1.83 -4.05 3.37
CA SER A 200 -2.13 -4.20 4.80
C SER A 200 -3.40 -5.02 5.04
N ARG A 201 -4.48 -4.74 4.28
CA ARG A 201 -5.73 -5.52 4.35
C ARG A 201 -5.51 -6.96 3.91
N TRP A 202 -4.84 -7.17 2.78
CA TRP A 202 -4.56 -8.51 2.25
C TRP A 202 -3.71 -9.33 3.21
N ILE A 203 -2.62 -8.78 3.75
CA ILE A 203 -1.77 -9.45 4.75
C ILE A 203 -2.60 -9.86 5.97
N SER A 204 -3.47 -8.98 6.47
CA SER A 204 -4.34 -9.32 7.60
C SER A 204 -5.33 -10.45 7.28
N GLU A 205 -5.87 -10.49 6.05
CA GLU A 205 -6.72 -11.61 5.61
C GLU A 205 -5.94 -12.91 5.40
N ILE A 206 -4.71 -12.83 4.90
CA ILE A 206 -3.84 -14.00 4.68
C ILE A 206 -3.42 -14.63 6.02
N LEU A 207 -3.04 -13.80 6.99
CA LEU A 207 -2.50 -14.26 8.27
C LEU A 207 -3.58 -14.54 9.31
N LYS A 208 -4.78 -13.94 9.19
CA LYS A 208 -5.93 -14.13 10.10
C LYS A 208 -5.50 -14.02 11.58
N ASP A 209 -5.64 -15.11 12.32
CA ASP A 209 -5.37 -15.19 13.76
C ASP A 209 -3.88 -15.32 14.10
N LYS A 210 -3.01 -15.57 13.11
CA LYS A 210 -1.56 -15.60 13.34
C LYS A 210 -1.10 -14.24 13.88
N GLU A 211 -0.21 -14.22 14.86
CA GLU A 211 0.26 -12.96 15.45
C GLU A 211 0.99 -12.11 14.40
N HIS A 212 0.49 -10.91 14.13
CA HIS A 212 1.12 -9.98 13.19
C HIS A 212 0.67 -8.53 13.45
N LEU A 213 1.36 -7.58 12.83
CA LEU A 213 1.02 -6.16 12.83
C LEU A 213 1.12 -5.61 11.41
N THR A 214 0.03 -5.05 10.89
CA THR A 214 0.04 -4.28 9.63
C THR A 214 -0.05 -2.78 9.92
N VAL A 215 0.76 -1.99 9.21
CA VAL A 215 0.82 -0.53 9.30
C VAL A 215 0.82 0.03 7.88
N SER A 216 -0.09 0.95 7.56
CA SER A 216 -0.13 1.63 6.25
C SER A 216 0.18 3.11 6.47
N LEU A 217 1.13 3.63 5.69
CA LEU A 217 1.62 5.01 5.82
C LEU A 217 0.80 6.04 5.04
N ASN A 218 -0.11 5.60 4.18
CA ASN A 218 -0.99 6.49 3.43
C ASN A 218 -2.39 5.88 3.41
N ARG A 219 -3.42 6.63 3.78
CA ARG A 219 -4.81 6.16 3.71
C ARG A 219 -5.66 7.21 3.05
N ARG A 220 -6.57 6.78 2.16
CA ARG A 220 -7.52 7.71 1.53
C ARG A 220 -8.30 8.47 2.60
N GLY A 221 -8.38 9.79 2.46
CA GLY A 221 -9.09 10.67 3.40
C GLY A 221 -8.32 11.02 4.68
N VAL A 222 -7.05 10.62 4.81
CA VAL A 222 -6.16 11.04 5.91
C VAL A 222 -4.93 11.69 5.30
N ASP A 223 -4.51 12.84 5.83
CA ASP A 223 -3.28 13.49 5.37
C ASP A 223 -2.03 12.67 5.74
N ASP A 224 -0.95 12.89 5.00
CA ASP A 224 0.28 12.10 5.13
C ASP A 224 0.95 12.29 6.50
N HIS A 225 0.96 13.52 7.04
CA HIS A 225 1.54 13.78 8.36
C HIS A 225 0.80 13.01 9.45
N THR A 226 -0.53 13.08 9.46
CA THR A 226 -1.36 12.31 10.40
C THR A 226 -1.14 10.81 10.23
N SER A 227 -1.00 10.31 9.00
CA SER A 227 -0.77 8.90 8.73
C SER A 227 0.57 8.41 9.29
N ILE A 228 1.64 9.19 9.10
CA ILE A 228 2.97 8.91 9.67
C ILE A 228 2.93 8.92 11.20
N ILE A 229 2.33 9.94 11.82
CA ILE A 229 2.23 10.01 13.29
C ILE A 229 1.42 8.85 13.85
N LYS A 230 0.32 8.46 13.20
CA LYS A 230 -0.46 7.26 13.59
C LYS A 230 0.36 5.98 13.45
N ALA A 231 1.16 5.85 12.40
CA ALA A 231 2.02 4.70 12.19
C ALA A 231 3.09 4.59 13.29
N LEU A 232 3.77 5.70 13.61
CA LEU A 232 4.76 5.76 14.68
C LEU A 232 4.14 5.48 16.05
N ALA A 233 2.98 6.07 16.35
CA ALA A 233 2.24 5.80 17.58
C ALA A 233 1.86 4.31 17.70
N LYS A 234 1.47 3.68 16.59
CA LYS A 234 1.18 2.25 16.55
C LYS A 234 2.45 1.44 16.85
N LEU A 235 3.54 1.68 16.15
CA LEU A 235 4.83 1.00 16.38
C LEU A 235 5.32 1.17 17.83
N PHE A 236 5.25 2.39 18.36
CA PHE A 236 5.60 2.70 19.75
C PHE A 236 4.72 1.94 20.76
N SER A 237 3.41 1.84 20.51
CA SER A 237 2.49 1.08 21.38
C SER A 237 2.81 -0.43 21.41
N HIS A 238 3.48 -0.93 20.37
CA HIS A 238 4.02 -2.29 20.28
C HIS A 238 5.45 -2.41 20.81
N ARG A 239 5.97 -1.37 21.47
CA ARG A 239 7.31 -1.31 22.08
C ARG A 239 8.44 -1.50 21.07
N ILE A 240 8.21 -1.09 19.84
CA ILE A 240 9.28 -0.96 18.86
C ILE A 240 10.11 0.27 19.24
N GLU A 241 11.42 0.06 19.33
CA GLU A 241 12.38 1.13 19.52
C GLU A 241 12.38 2.03 18.28
N LEU A 242 12.15 3.32 18.49
CA LEU A 242 12.04 4.31 17.42
C LEU A 242 12.95 5.48 17.77
N ASP A 243 13.81 5.88 16.85
CA ASP A 243 14.46 7.18 16.90
C ASP A 243 13.47 8.24 16.38
N LEU A 244 12.92 9.02 17.31
CA LEU A 244 12.00 10.11 17.00
C LEU A 244 12.72 11.45 16.84
N SER A 245 14.04 11.52 17.06
CA SER A 245 14.80 12.77 16.95
C SER A 245 14.62 13.48 15.60
N PRO A 246 14.48 12.79 14.43
CA PRO A 246 14.27 13.47 13.16
C PRO A 246 12.98 14.29 13.09
N LEU A 247 11.95 13.93 13.87
CA LEU A 247 10.68 14.68 13.95
C LEU A 247 10.82 16.02 14.67
N TYR A 248 11.83 16.13 15.54
CA TYR A 248 12.04 17.27 16.42
C TYR A 248 13.28 18.08 16.03
N SER A 249 13.82 17.85 14.84
CA SER A 249 14.93 18.62 14.28
C SER A 249 14.64 20.11 14.45
N SER A 250 15.35 20.74 15.37
CA SER A 250 15.15 22.14 15.71
C SER A 250 15.36 22.96 14.45
N SER A 251 14.29 23.52 13.89
CA SER A 251 14.44 24.67 13.03
C SER A 251 15.19 25.70 13.86
N ASN A 252 16.46 25.94 13.55
CA ASN A 252 17.16 27.16 13.96
C ASN A 252 16.51 28.33 13.22
N THR A 253 15.21 28.52 13.41
CA THR A 253 14.54 29.77 13.14
C THR A 253 15.09 30.69 14.22
N LYS A 254 16.09 31.50 13.85
CA LYS A 254 16.46 32.69 14.60
C LYS A 254 15.19 33.54 14.69
N ILE A 255 14.41 33.33 15.74
CA ILE A 255 13.44 34.32 16.19
C ILE A 255 14.33 35.47 16.63
N ASN A 256 14.39 36.53 15.80
CA ASN A 256 14.94 37.80 16.23
C ASN A 256 14.15 38.21 17.48
N GLN A 257 14.77 38.03 18.64
CA GLN A 257 14.28 38.52 19.91
C GLN A 257 14.49 40.04 19.94
N ASP A 258 13.57 40.76 19.30
CA ASP A 258 13.36 42.19 19.56
C ASP A 258 11.90 42.41 19.86
N THR A 259 11.46 41.98 21.06
CA THR A 259 10.63 42.79 21.96
C THR A 259 10.48 42.07 23.29
N ALA A 260 11.01 42.71 24.34
CA ALA A 260 10.86 42.28 25.71
C ALA A 260 9.38 42.35 26.12
N CYS A 261 8.81 41.20 26.51
CA CYS A 261 7.68 41.18 27.41
C CYS A 261 8.04 40.27 28.59
N LYS A 262 8.39 40.91 29.71
CA LYS A 262 8.55 40.25 31.01
C LYS A 262 7.18 39.73 31.42
N ASN A 263 7.02 38.41 31.39
CA ASN A 263 6.14 37.70 32.31
C ASN A 263 6.77 36.35 32.62
N GLN A 264 7.41 36.28 33.80
CA GLN A 264 7.70 35.03 34.47
C GLN A 264 6.37 34.39 34.87
N SER A 265 6.06 33.22 34.32
CA SER A 265 5.36 32.19 35.09
C SER A 265 5.46 30.83 34.41
N LEU A 266 6.13 29.91 35.11
CA LEU A 266 5.78 28.50 35.26
C LEU A 266 5.65 27.69 33.97
N LEU A 267 6.77 27.08 33.53
CA LEU A 267 6.86 25.69 33.07
C LEU A 267 8.34 25.32 32.86
N GLN A 268 9.14 25.41 33.92
CA GLN A 268 10.34 24.57 34.02
C GLN A 268 9.88 23.18 34.46
N ASN A 269 9.48 22.36 33.49
CA ASN A 269 9.38 20.92 33.67
C ASN A 269 10.22 20.27 32.56
N ASN A 270 11.53 20.21 32.79
CA ASN A 270 12.46 19.31 32.11
C ASN A 270 12.22 17.82 32.47
N SER A 271 10.99 17.44 32.84
CA SER A 271 10.63 16.08 33.25
C SER A 271 10.14 15.19 32.10
N LEU A 272 9.96 15.73 30.89
CA LEU A 272 9.56 14.95 29.71
C LEU A 272 10.73 14.35 28.91
N LEU A 273 11.99 14.68 29.27
CA LEU A 273 13.20 14.22 28.58
C LEU A 273 13.95 13.07 29.29
N ASN A 274 13.43 12.59 30.42
CA ASN A 274 14.03 11.48 31.19
C ASN A 274 13.18 10.20 31.16
N TYR A 275 12.69 9.83 29.97
CA TYR A 275 12.10 8.51 29.73
C TYR A 275 13.12 7.51 29.14
N GLU A 276 14.39 7.62 29.51
CA GLU A 276 15.34 6.50 29.40
C GLU A 276 15.10 5.51 30.55
N GLN A 277 13.91 4.91 30.60
CA GLN A 277 13.76 3.67 31.33
C GLN A 277 14.34 2.57 30.45
N LYS A 278 15.42 1.93 30.90
CA LYS A 278 15.93 0.65 30.42
C LYS A 278 14.76 -0.31 30.14
N ILE A 279 14.28 -0.33 28.90
CA ILE A 279 13.35 -1.34 28.42
C ILE A 279 14.19 -2.61 28.33
N LYS A 280 14.13 -3.44 29.39
CA LYS A 280 14.64 -4.81 29.34
C LYS A 280 14.07 -5.46 28.06
N SER A 281 14.91 -6.18 27.32
CA SER A 281 14.50 -6.91 26.12
C SER A 281 13.39 -7.91 26.49
N ILE A 282 12.15 -7.52 26.24
CA ILE A 282 10.98 -8.40 26.36
C ILE A 282 10.96 -9.24 25.08
N PRO A 283 10.65 -10.55 25.15
CA PRO A 283 10.63 -11.40 23.96
C PRO A 283 9.84 -10.76 22.83
N ASN A 284 10.50 -10.57 21.68
CA ASN A 284 9.95 -9.85 20.54
C ASN A 284 8.61 -10.49 20.12
N TYR A 285 7.58 -9.64 20.02
CA TYR A 285 6.26 -9.91 19.42
C TYR A 285 5.18 -10.62 20.24
N GLN A 286 5.25 -10.73 21.57
CA GLN A 286 4.10 -11.27 22.32
C GLN A 286 2.85 -10.37 22.21
N SER A 287 1.70 -10.96 21.85
CA SER A 287 0.39 -10.31 21.90
C SER A 287 0.18 -9.15 20.92
N LEU A 288 0.81 -9.15 19.74
CA LEU A 288 0.57 -8.11 18.72
C LEU A 288 -0.91 -7.95 18.38
N ASN A 289 -1.62 -9.05 18.10
CA ASN A 289 -3.05 -8.98 17.77
C ASN A 289 -3.87 -8.39 18.93
N ASN A 290 -3.59 -8.83 20.18
CA ASN A 290 -4.25 -8.34 21.38
C ASN A 290 -3.96 -6.85 21.64
N ASN A 291 -2.72 -6.41 21.45
CA ASN A 291 -2.31 -5.02 21.62
C ASN A 291 -2.98 -4.12 20.58
N ASN A 292 -3.02 -4.56 19.31
CA ASN A 292 -3.67 -3.83 18.23
C ASN A 292 -5.20 -3.72 18.46
N ALA A 293 -5.84 -4.79 18.91
CA ALA A 293 -7.26 -4.79 19.28
C ALA A 293 -7.54 -3.84 20.46
N ARG A 294 -6.71 -3.87 21.51
CA ARG A 294 -6.81 -2.94 22.66
C ARG A 294 -6.64 -1.49 22.24
N LEU A 295 -5.63 -1.20 21.42
CA LEU A 295 -5.36 0.14 20.90
C LEU A 295 -6.54 0.67 20.10
N THR A 296 -7.07 -0.14 19.18
CA THR A 296 -8.21 0.23 18.34
C THR A 296 -9.43 0.51 19.20
N LYS A 297 -9.73 -0.36 20.17
CA LYS A 297 -10.83 -0.15 21.13
C LYS A 297 -10.66 1.14 21.94
N ALA A 298 -9.46 1.39 22.49
CA ALA A 298 -9.17 2.60 23.26
C ALA A 298 -9.28 3.87 22.41
N HIS A 299 -8.80 3.83 21.17
CA HIS A 299 -8.89 4.95 20.24
C HIS A 299 -10.34 5.24 19.83
N SER A 300 -11.13 4.21 19.49
CA SER A 300 -12.56 4.35 19.20
C SER A 300 -13.32 4.96 20.36
N PHE A 301 -13.03 4.53 21.59
CA PHE A 301 -13.61 5.12 22.80
C PHE A 301 -13.26 6.60 22.93
N LEU A 302 -11.98 6.97 22.78
CA LEU A 302 -11.52 8.37 22.83
C LEU A 302 -12.25 9.26 21.81
N LEU A 303 -12.39 8.78 20.56
CA LEU A 303 -13.07 9.52 19.50
C LEU A 303 -14.56 9.72 19.82
N GLN A 304 -15.25 8.68 20.31
CA GLN A 304 -16.65 8.78 20.74
C GLN A 304 -16.81 9.77 21.90
N SER A 305 -15.92 9.73 22.90
CA SER A 305 -15.94 10.68 24.01
C SER A 305 -15.75 12.12 23.54
N ARG A 306 -14.82 12.37 22.60
CA ARG A 306 -14.61 13.71 22.01
C ARG A 306 -15.82 14.19 21.21
N GLN A 307 -16.42 13.33 20.38
CA GLN A 307 -17.62 13.67 19.63
C GLN A 307 -18.78 14.05 20.56
N ARG A 308 -18.98 13.30 21.64
CA ARG A 308 -20.01 13.60 22.64
C ARG A 308 -19.75 14.93 23.35
N SER A 309 -18.50 15.21 23.71
CA SER A 309 -18.11 16.50 24.31
C SER A 309 -18.39 17.68 23.38
N LEU A 310 -18.09 17.54 22.08
CA LEU A 310 -18.37 18.58 21.08
C LEU A 310 -19.88 18.81 20.91
N GLN A 311 -20.69 17.75 20.91
CA GLN A 311 -22.15 17.86 20.87
C GLN A 311 -22.70 18.60 22.10
N GLN A 312 -22.19 18.31 23.29
CA GLN A 312 -22.59 19.00 24.53
C GLN A 312 -22.21 20.48 24.50
N LEU A 313 -21.01 20.81 24.02
CA LEU A 313 -20.57 22.20 23.82
C LEU A 313 -21.46 22.94 22.83
N SER A 314 -21.83 22.31 21.71
CA SER A 314 -22.74 22.89 20.72
C SER A 314 -24.12 23.17 21.31
N LEU A 315 -24.67 22.26 22.12
CA LEU A 315 -25.96 22.45 22.78
C LEU A 315 -25.91 23.60 23.79
N PHE A 316 -24.83 23.68 24.57
CA PHE A 316 -24.62 24.77 25.52
C PHE A 316 -24.56 26.14 24.82
N LEU A 317 -23.81 26.25 23.72
CA LEU A 317 -23.73 27.47 22.93
C LEU A 317 -25.09 27.89 22.34
N GLN A 318 -25.89 26.93 21.86
CA GLN A 318 -27.26 27.20 21.40
C GLN A 318 -28.13 27.75 22.54
N GLN A 319 -28.06 27.17 23.73
CA GLN A 319 -28.82 27.67 24.88
C GLN A 319 -28.40 29.08 25.28
N GLN A 320 -27.09 29.39 25.25
CA GLN A 320 -26.62 30.75 25.51
C GLN A 320 -27.11 31.73 24.45
N LEU A 321 -27.05 31.38 23.16
CA LEU A 321 -27.57 32.22 22.07
C LEU A 321 -29.07 32.49 22.22
N GLU A 322 -29.87 31.48 22.55
CA GLU A 322 -31.30 31.65 22.79
C GLU A 322 -31.58 32.53 24.03
N PHE A 323 -30.78 32.40 25.08
CA PHE A 323 -30.87 33.28 26.25
C PHE A 323 -30.53 34.73 25.90
N TYR A 324 -29.44 34.98 25.16
CA TYR A 324 -29.07 36.32 24.69
C TYR A 324 -30.14 36.93 23.79
N LYS A 325 -30.71 36.17 22.84
CA LYS A 325 -31.84 36.65 22.01
C LYS A 325 -33.03 37.07 22.86
N LYS A 326 -33.40 36.27 23.87
CA LYS A 326 -34.49 36.62 24.78
C LYS A 326 -34.20 37.90 25.57
N MET A 327 -32.98 38.07 26.07
CA MET A 327 -32.59 39.31 26.76
C MET A 327 -32.65 40.54 25.86
N ILE A 328 -32.18 40.44 24.61
CA ILE A 328 -32.25 41.56 23.65
C ILE A 328 -33.71 41.94 23.38
N ILE A 329 -34.59 40.96 23.13
CA ILE A 329 -36.04 41.19 22.91
C ILE A 329 -36.69 41.84 24.14
N GLN A 330 -36.17 41.58 25.35
CA GLN A 330 -36.70 42.13 26.60
C GLN A 330 -36.18 43.55 26.90
N ILE A 331 -35.06 43.96 26.29
CA ILE A 331 -34.49 45.31 26.39
C ILE A 331 -35.12 46.27 25.35
N GLU A 332 -35.65 45.73 24.24
CA GLU A 332 -36.34 46.51 23.19
C GLU A 332 -37.84 46.77 23.46
N LYS A 333 -38.37 46.37 24.63
CA LYS A 333 -39.74 46.62 25.09
C LYS A 333 -39.77 47.57 26.28
#